data_AF-R7VWF9-F1
#
_entry.id   AF-R7VWF9-F1
#
_cell.length_a   1.000
_cell.length_b   1.000
_cell.length_c   1.000
_cell.angle_alpha   90.00
_cell.angle_beta   90.00
_cell.angle_gamma   90.00
#
_symmetry.space_group_name_H-M   'P 1'
#
loop_
_entity.id
_entity.type
_entity.pdbx_description
1 polymer ?
#
loop_
_entity_poly.entity_id
_entity_poly.type
_entity_poly.pdbx_seq_one_letter_code
_entity_poly.pdbx_strand_id
1 'polypeptide(L)'
;LNLAYNKIKHIRSQDLQQAVNLRTLLLQSNKISSIDEESFHSLGKLELLNLSNNSLAHLSPAWFGHLFSLQHLHLRGNSYRDLGEIPPFSSLRNL
;
A
#
# COMPACT_ATOMS: atom_id res chain seq x y z
N LEU A 1 -4.24 -3.91 11.59
CA LEU A 1 -5.54 -3.40 11.10
C LEU A 1 -5.98 -4.27 9.95
N ASN A 2 -7.13 -4.93 10.09
CA ASN A 2 -7.68 -5.79 9.05
C ASN A 2 -8.92 -5.12 8.44
N LEU A 3 -8.82 -4.76 7.17
CA LEU A 3 -9.88 -4.18 6.34
C LEU A 3 -10.11 -5.03 5.08
N ALA A 4 -9.65 -6.27 5.07
CA ALA A 4 -9.82 -7.18 3.95
C ALA A 4 -11.31 -7.49 3.68
N TYR A 5 -11.63 -7.87 2.44
CA TYR A 5 -12.99 -8.26 2.04
C TYR A 5 -14.06 -7.17 2.23
N ASN A 6 -13.68 -5.91 2.01
CA ASN A 6 -14.59 -4.79 2.04
C ASN A 6 -14.84 -4.22 0.64
N LYS A 7 -15.44 -3.04 0.57
CA LYS A 7 -15.76 -2.33 -0.69
C LYS A 7 -14.98 -1.03 -0.84
N ILE A 8 -13.80 -0.93 -0.20
CA ILE A 8 -12.96 0.27 -0.24
C ILE A 8 -12.50 0.49 -1.67
N LYS A 9 -12.65 1.72 -2.16
CA LYS A 9 -12.26 2.12 -3.53
C LYS A 9 -11.06 3.06 -3.57
N HIS A 10 -10.92 3.88 -2.53
CA HIS A 10 -9.93 4.94 -2.44
C HIS A 10 -9.34 4.92 -1.02
N ILE A 11 -8.03 5.07 -0.93
CA ILE A 11 -7.33 5.36 0.34
C ILE A 11 -6.85 6.79 0.24
N ARG A 12 -7.28 7.63 1.17
CA ARG A 12 -6.91 9.04 1.23
C ARG A 12 -5.78 9.26 2.22
N SER A 13 -5.01 10.34 2.04
CA SER A 13 -3.89 10.70 2.92
C SER A 13 -4.27 10.75 4.42
N GLN A 14 -5.52 11.10 4.73
CA GLN A 14 -5.98 11.26 6.12
C GLN A 14 -6.36 9.93 6.78
N ASP A 15 -6.74 8.90 6.00
CA ASP A 15 -7.42 7.69 6.50
C ASP A 15 -6.57 6.90 7.51
N LEU A 16 -5.24 6.95 7.34
CA LEU A 16 -4.26 6.18 8.13
C LEU A 16 -3.25 7.08 8.85
N GLN A 17 -3.42 8.41 8.82
CA GLN A 17 -2.44 9.37 9.31
C GLN A 17 -2.08 9.14 10.79
N GLN A 18 -3.06 8.77 11.62
CA GLN A 18 -2.88 8.54 13.06
C GLN A 18 -2.41 7.12 13.42
N ALA A 19 -2.31 6.20 12.45
CA ALA A 19 -1.96 4.80 12.69
C ALA A 19 -0.43 4.58 12.81
N VAL A 20 0.28 5.48 13.51
CA VAL A 20 1.75 5.54 13.59
C VAL A 20 2.43 4.30 14.20
N ASN A 21 1.67 3.47 14.91
CA ASN A 21 2.15 2.23 15.54
C ASN A 21 1.71 0.96 14.79
N LEU A 22 1.09 1.10 13.63
CA LEU A 22 0.56 -0.03 12.88
C LEU A 22 1.70 -0.90 12.30
N ARG A 23 1.68 -2.20 12.60
CA ARG A 23 2.63 -3.20 12.04
C ARG A 23 2.07 -4.00 10.87
N THR A 24 0.76 -4.20 10.83
CA THR A 24 0.10 -5.02 9.80
C THR A 24 -1.12 -4.31 9.24
N LEU A 25 -1.19 -4.19 7.92
CA LEU A 25 -2.32 -3.63 7.19
C LEU A 25 -2.78 -4.60 6.11
N LEU A 26 -3.98 -5.15 6.31
CA LEU A 26 -4.62 -6.08 5.40
C LEU A 26 -5.75 -5.37 4.65
N LEU A 27 -5.58 -5.20 3.35
CA LEU A 27 -6.52 -4.52 2.44
C LEU A 27 -6.92 -5.42 1.26
N GLN A 28 -6.59 -6.71 1.31
CA GLN A 28 -6.85 -7.62 0.20
C GLN A 28 -8.34 -7.78 -0.09
N SER A 29 -8.66 -8.09 -1.35
CA SER A 29 -10.03 -8.35 -1.79
C SER A 29 -10.96 -7.16 -1.52
N ASN A 30 -10.49 -5.96 -1.85
CA ASN A 30 -11.30 -4.73 -1.90
C ASN A 30 -11.50 -4.31 -3.37
N LYS A 31 -11.84 -3.05 -3.60
CA LYS A 31 -12.00 -2.45 -4.94
C LYS A 31 -11.08 -1.25 -5.11
N ILE A 32 -9.93 -1.25 -4.43
CA ILE A 32 -9.03 -0.09 -4.37
C ILE A 32 -8.46 0.16 -5.76
N SER A 33 -8.78 1.31 -6.33
CA SER A 33 -8.29 1.74 -7.65
C SER A 33 -7.39 2.97 -7.57
N SER A 34 -7.40 3.70 -6.46
CA SER A 34 -6.48 4.82 -6.21
C SER A 34 -6.07 4.91 -4.74
N ILE A 35 -4.83 5.35 -4.53
CA ILE A 35 -4.22 5.59 -3.22
C ILE A 35 -3.49 6.93 -3.34
N ASP A 36 -3.81 7.90 -2.49
CA ASP A 36 -3.12 9.19 -2.48
C ASP A 36 -1.65 8.98 -2.09
N GLU A 37 -0.74 9.79 -2.62
CA GLU A 37 0.71 9.60 -2.48
C GLU A 37 1.19 9.51 -1.03
N GLU A 38 0.54 10.25 -0.12
CA GLU A 38 0.90 10.32 1.29
C GLU A 38 0.10 9.37 2.20
N SER A 39 -0.75 8.51 1.62
CA SER A 39 -1.64 7.61 2.38
C SER A 39 -0.93 6.70 3.37
N PHE A 40 0.34 6.36 3.12
CA PHE A 40 1.14 5.48 3.95
C PHE A 40 2.31 6.19 4.64
N HIS A 41 2.38 7.52 4.56
CA HIS A 41 3.53 8.30 5.00
C HIS A 41 3.83 8.10 6.50
N SER A 42 2.80 8.00 7.35
CA SER A 42 2.96 7.82 8.80
C SER A 42 3.27 6.37 9.24
N LEU A 43 3.24 5.40 8.32
CA LEU A 43 3.29 3.97 8.61
C LEU A 43 4.73 3.41 8.68
N GLY A 44 5.67 4.16 9.25
CA GLY A 44 7.09 3.77 9.28
C GLY A 44 7.41 2.47 10.02
N LYS A 45 6.49 2.00 10.88
CA LYS A 45 6.58 0.73 11.63
C LYS A 45 5.84 -0.44 10.95
N LEU A 46 5.27 -0.22 9.76
CA LEU A 46 4.53 -1.25 9.04
C LEU A 46 5.49 -2.31 8.53
N GLU A 47 5.21 -3.57 8.85
CA GLU A 47 5.98 -4.75 8.47
C GLU A 47 5.30 -5.52 7.34
N LEU A 48 3.96 -5.54 7.32
CA LEU A 48 3.16 -6.24 6.31
C LEU A 48 2.09 -5.32 5.72
N LEU A 49 2.14 -5.18 4.39
CA LEU A 49 1.11 -4.54 3.59
C LEU A 49 0.55 -5.52 2.56
N ASN A 50 -0.74 -5.80 2.63
CA ASN A 50 -1.42 -6.64 1.65
C ASN A 50 -2.46 -5.84 0.87
N LEU A 51 -2.15 -5.54 -0.39
CA LEU A 51 -3.01 -4.88 -1.37
C LEU A 51 -3.48 -5.84 -2.48
N SER A 52 -3.32 -7.15 -2.29
CA SER A 52 -3.69 -8.15 -3.30
C SER A 52 -5.18 -8.14 -3.63
N ASN A 53 -5.53 -8.58 -4.84
CA ASN A 53 -6.92 -8.67 -5.31
C ASN A 53 -7.68 -7.34 -5.17
N ASN A 54 -7.09 -6.27 -5.72
CA ASN A 54 -7.70 -4.95 -5.85
C ASN A 54 -7.73 -4.54 -7.33
N SER A 55 -7.91 -3.25 -7.63
CA SER A 55 -8.03 -2.72 -8.99
C SER A 55 -6.97 -1.66 -9.29
N LEU A 56 -5.78 -1.78 -8.68
CA LEU A 56 -4.68 -0.87 -8.93
C LEU A 56 -4.19 -1.03 -10.38
N ALA A 57 -4.08 0.10 -11.08
CA ALA A 57 -3.62 0.15 -12.48
C ALA A 57 -2.12 0.47 -12.61
N HIS A 58 -1.54 1.07 -11.57
CA HIS A 58 -0.13 1.45 -11.47
C HIS A 58 0.35 1.31 -10.02
N LEU A 59 1.65 1.48 -9.81
CA LEU A 59 2.29 1.59 -8.49
C LEU A 59 3.02 2.94 -8.40
N SER A 60 2.71 3.74 -7.40
CA SER A 60 3.49 4.95 -7.13
C SER A 60 4.66 4.63 -6.18
N PRO A 61 5.91 5.00 -6.52
CA PRO A 61 7.04 4.89 -5.59
C PRO A 61 6.80 5.64 -4.27
N ALA A 62 6.00 6.72 -4.30
CA ALA A 62 5.70 7.54 -3.12
C ALA A 62 5.01 6.73 -2.00
N TRP A 63 4.17 5.75 -2.36
CA TRP A 63 3.47 4.90 -1.41
C TRP A 63 4.43 4.10 -0.51
N PHE A 64 5.62 3.80 -1.00
CA PHE A 64 6.60 2.95 -0.33
C PHE A 64 7.73 3.74 0.31
N GLY A 65 7.87 5.03 0.01
CA GLY A 65 8.99 5.88 0.42
C GLY A 65 9.25 5.94 1.93
N HIS A 66 8.21 5.75 2.75
CA HIS A 66 8.29 5.84 4.21
C HIS A 66 8.06 4.50 4.93
N LEU A 67 7.88 3.41 4.18
CA LEU A 67 7.62 2.08 4.74
C LEU A 67 8.92 1.39 5.15
N PHE A 68 9.70 2.03 6.03
CA PHE A 68 11.07 1.62 6.37
C PHE A 68 11.16 0.23 6.99
N SER A 69 10.12 -0.21 7.71
CA SER A 69 10.10 -1.50 8.40
C SER A 69 9.45 -2.62 7.57
N LEU A 70 9.07 -2.37 6.32
CA LEU A 70 8.28 -3.30 5.52
C LEU A 70 9.10 -4.52 5.11
N GLN A 71 8.56 -5.70 5.40
CA GLN A 71 9.17 -7.01 5.12
C GLN A 71 8.31 -7.84 4.16
N HIS A 72 7.00 -7.60 4.16
CA HIS A 72 6.05 -8.37 3.38
C HIS A 72 5.12 -7.44 2.59
N LEU A 73 5.23 -7.50 1.26
CA LEU A 73 4.40 -6.73 0.34
C LEU A 73 3.68 -7.67 -0.62
N HIS A 74 2.35 -7.68 -0.56
CA HIS A 74 1.51 -8.49 -1.44
C HIS A 74 0.72 -7.61 -2.40
N LEU A 75 1.01 -7.74 -3.69
CA LEU A 75 0.44 -6.92 -4.77
C LEU A 75 -0.28 -7.73 -5.86
N ARG A 76 -0.28 -9.07 -5.75
CA ARG A 76 -0.87 -9.96 -6.76
C ARG A 76 -2.36 -9.68 -6.98
N GLY A 77 -2.85 -9.90 -8.20
CA GLY A 77 -4.29 -9.84 -8.49
C GLY A 77 -4.83 -8.41 -8.63
N ASN A 78 -3.97 -7.47 -9.00
CA ASN A 78 -4.35 -6.15 -9.48
C ASN A 78 -4.34 -6.10 -11.01
N SER A 79 -4.70 -4.96 -11.60
CA SER A 79 -4.85 -4.77 -13.04
C SER A 79 -3.78 -3.84 -13.61
N TYR A 80 -2.52 -4.09 -13.26
CA TYR A 80 -1.39 -3.26 -13.67
C TYR A 80 -1.30 -3.19 -15.20
N ARG A 81 -1.34 -1.98 -15.74
CA ARG A 81 -1.10 -1.72 -17.16
C ARG A 81 0.28 -1.15 -17.39
N ASP A 82 0.78 -0.42 -16.41
CA ASP A 82 2.07 0.23 -16.41
C ASP A 82 2.62 0.19 -14.97
N LEU A 83 3.85 -0.28 -14.81
CA LEU A 83 4.54 -0.29 -13.52
C LEU A 83 5.38 0.98 -13.31
N GLY A 84 5.41 1.88 -14.29
CA GLY A 84 6.23 3.08 -14.32
C GLY A 84 7.68 2.77 -14.70
N GLU A 85 8.39 3.78 -15.19
CA GLU A 85 9.83 3.68 -15.50
C GLU A 85 10.69 3.61 -14.23
N ILE A 86 10.21 4.18 -13.12
CA ILE A 86 10.90 4.20 -11.83
C ILE A 86 10.54 2.93 -11.06
N PRO A 87 11.52 2.13 -10.60
CA PRO A 87 11.25 0.98 -9.77
C PRO A 87 10.50 1.40 -8.49
N PRO A 88 9.22 1.01 -8.32
CA PRO A 88 8.39 1.49 -7.21
C PRO A 88 8.91 1.03 -5.84
N PHE A 89 9.80 0.05 -5.83
CA PHE A 89 10.34 -0.58 -4.63
C PHE A 89 11.75 -0.10 -4.27
N SER A 90 12.30 0.89 -4.97
CA SER A 90 13.68 1.38 -4.76
C SER A 90 13.97 1.90 -3.35
N SER A 91 12.95 2.32 -2.61
CA SER A 91 13.05 2.76 -1.21
C SER A 91 12.98 1.62 -0.19
N LEU A 92 12.51 0.44 -0.60
CA LEU A 92 12.28 -0.71 0.28
C LEU A 92 13.58 -1.49 0.45
N ARG A 93 14.20 -1.38 1.62
CA ARG A 93 15.52 -1.99 1.91
C ARG A 93 15.45 -3.36 2.59
N ASN A 94 14.27 -3.75 3.06
CA ASN A 94 14.05 -4.91 3.94
C ASN A 94 13.17 -6.00 3.27
N LEU A 95 13.05 -5.97 1.94
CA LEU A 95 12.14 -6.79 1.14
C LEU A 95 12.88 -7.79 0.25
#